data_AF-A0A257LID8-F1
#
_entry.id   AF-A0A257LID8-F1
#
_cell.length_a   1.000
_cell.length_b   1.000
_cell.length_c   1.000
_cell.angle_alpha   90.00
_cell.angle_beta   90.00
_cell.angle_gamma   90.00
#
_symmetry.space_group_name_H-M   'P 1'
#
loop_
_entity.id
_entity.type
_entity.pdbx_description
1 polymer ?
#
loop_
_entity_poly.entity_id
_entity_poly.type
_entity_poly.pdbx_seq_one_letter_code
_entity_poly.pdbx_strand_id
1 'polypeptide(L)'
;STPVIILTDQAVSTRIEAFDEPDLPNIMVKPGADLSPRPADFTPYPLDRLTRPAPPGSVIGSGKYPTVTGLEHDELGHPTGSSKLHTQMTAKRREKIKQLAATLPAPELSGDSAGEALLVTWGSNWGPGREAISRVRAVGIKAGHLHLRHINPLPPGLAETFSQYQKVIVAEINDEGIYG
;
A
#
# COMPACT_ATOMS: atom_id res chain seq x y z
N SER A 1 0.95 -5.81 12.85
CA SER A 1 1.90 -4.81 12.31
C SER A 1 2.29 -5.17 10.90
N THR A 2 2.67 -4.16 10.12
CA THR A 2 3.27 -4.28 8.78
C THR A 2 4.18 -3.07 8.63
N PRO A 3 5.43 -3.22 8.16
CA PRO A 3 6.23 -2.05 7.79
C PRO A 3 5.55 -1.32 6.63
N VAL A 4 5.53 0.02 6.69
CA VAL A 4 5.08 0.87 5.60
C VAL A 4 6.29 1.65 5.11
N ILE A 5 6.57 1.55 3.81
CA ILE A 5 7.69 2.24 3.16
C ILE A 5 7.09 3.31 2.26
N ILE A 6 7.46 4.56 2.48
CA ILE A 6 7.11 5.68 1.60
C ILE A 6 8.30 5.90 0.68
N LEU A 7 8.11 5.65 -0.61
CA LEU A 7 9.12 5.89 -1.63
C LEU A 7 9.01 7.33 -2.12
N THR A 8 10.11 8.06 -2.03
CA THR A 8 10.30 9.38 -2.64
C THR A 8 11.60 9.35 -3.45
N ASP A 9 11.84 10.40 -4.22
CA ASP A 9 13.03 10.52 -5.04
C ASP A 9 13.65 11.91 -4.93
N GLN A 10 14.87 12.06 -5.47
CA GLN A 10 15.61 13.32 -5.43
C GLN A 10 14.92 14.46 -6.19
N ALA A 11 14.16 14.13 -7.24
CA ALA A 11 13.47 15.12 -8.07
C ALA A 11 12.25 15.71 -7.35
N VAL A 12 11.57 14.93 -6.49
CA VAL A 12 10.53 15.45 -5.59
C VAL A 12 11.15 16.19 -4.40
N SER A 13 12.23 15.67 -3.82
CA SER A 13 12.78 16.23 -2.57
C SER A 13 13.39 17.63 -2.71
N THR A 14 13.91 17.96 -3.90
CA THR A 14 14.58 19.25 -4.17
C THR A 14 13.69 20.26 -4.87
N ARG A 15 12.51 19.84 -5.32
CA ARG A 15 11.57 20.64 -6.10
C ARG A 15 10.77 21.56 -5.19
N ILE A 16 10.58 22.80 -5.63
CA ILE A 16 9.75 23.79 -4.96
C ILE A 16 8.60 24.11 -5.92
N GLU A 17 7.38 23.93 -5.44
CA GLU A 17 6.16 24.23 -6.18
C GLU A 17 5.20 25.01 -5.30
N ALA A 18 4.40 25.87 -5.92
CA ALA A 18 3.27 26.50 -5.25
C ALA A 18 2.10 25.51 -5.20
N PHE A 19 1.54 25.29 -4.02
CA PHE A 19 0.37 24.45 -3.80
C PHE A 19 -0.50 25.08 -2.73
N ASP A 20 -1.80 24.73 -2.73
CA ASP A 20 -2.72 25.20 -1.71
C ASP A 20 -2.34 24.64 -0.34
N GLU A 21 -2.38 25.49 0.69
CA GLU A 21 -2.07 25.06 2.06
C GLU A 21 -3.05 23.96 2.50
N PRO A 22 -2.57 22.77 2.88
CA PRO A 22 -3.43 21.69 3.30
C PRO A 22 -4.00 21.98 4.70
N ASP A 23 -5.26 21.58 4.91
CA ASP A 23 -5.90 21.65 6.22
C ASP A 23 -5.34 20.57 7.16
N LEU A 24 -4.16 20.86 7.74
CA LEU A 24 -3.41 19.95 8.61
C LEU A 24 -4.26 19.39 9.77
N PRO A 25 -5.06 20.20 10.51
CA PRO A 25 -5.94 19.68 11.56
C PRO A 25 -6.92 18.61 11.10
N ASN A 26 -7.43 18.70 9.87
CA ASN A 26 -8.40 17.73 9.34
C ASN A 26 -7.76 16.46 8.74
N ILE A 27 -6.46 16.49 8.41
CA ILE A 27 -5.76 15.33 7.82
C ILE A 27 -4.82 14.61 8.80
N MET A 28 -4.33 15.30 9.83
CA MET A 28 -3.34 14.75 10.75
C MET A 28 -4.00 13.92 11.86
N VAL A 29 -3.62 12.66 11.97
CA VAL A 29 -4.02 11.79 13.08
C VAL A 29 -2.96 11.87 14.18
N LYS A 30 -3.39 12.14 15.42
CA LYS A 30 -2.48 12.18 16.57
C LYS A 30 -1.82 10.80 16.75
N PRO A 31 -0.48 10.70 16.72
CA PRO A 31 0.18 9.43 16.96
C PRO A 31 -0.02 9.00 18.42
N GLY A 32 -0.35 7.74 18.63
CA GLY A 32 -0.54 7.19 19.97
C GLY A 32 -0.68 5.67 19.95
N ALA A 33 -0.14 5.02 20.98
CA ALA A 33 -0.39 3.61 21.21
C ALA A 33 -1.78 3.41 21.83
N ASP A 34 -2.54 2.44 21.33
CA ASP A 34 -3.78 2.00 21.99
C ASP A 34 -3.44 1.24 23.27
N LEU A 35 -3.59 1.91 24.42
CA LEU A 35 -3.36 1.36 25.76
C LEU A 35 -4.65 0.87 26.44
N SER A 36 -5.76 0.72 25.69
CA SER A 36 -6.99 0.20 26.26
C SER A 36 -6.77 -1.18 26.89
N PRO A 37 -7.32 -1.45 28.09
CA PRO A 37 -7.15 -2.74 28.76
C PRO A 37 -7.60 -3.91 27.87
N ARG A 38 -6.84 -5.00 27.90
CA ARG A 38 -7.14 -6.23 27.19
C ARG A 38 -7.78 -7.26 28.14
N PRO A 39 -8.75 -8.06 27.67
CA PRO A 39 -9.39 -9.08 28.52
C PRO A 39 -8.40 -10.20 28.90
N ALA A 40 -8.81 -11.07 29.83
CA ALA A 40 -7.95 -12.15 30.32
C ALA A 40 -7.61 -13.21 29.25
N ASP A 41 -8.50 -13.43 28.30
CA ASP A 41 -8.37 -14.32 27.15
C ASP A 41 -7.76 -13.64 25.91
N PHE A 42 -7.06 -12.52 26.10
CA PHE A 42 -6.49 -11.76 25.00
C PHE A 42 -5.41 -12.55 24.26
N THR A 43 -5.62 -12.69 22.95
CA THR A 43 -4.70 -13.33 22.00
C THR A 43 -4.24 -12.29 20.98
N PRO A 44 -2.94 -11.94 20.91
CA PRO A 44 -2.42 -10.89 20.04
C PRO A 44 -2.35 -11.30 18.56
N TYR A 45 -2.05 -12.57 18.27
CA TYR A 45 -1.85 -13.09 16.92
C TYR A 45 -2.92 -14.14 16.53
N PRO A 46 -4.21 -13.87 16.71
CA PRO A 46 -5.26 -14.85 16.46
C PRO A 46 -5.31 -15.26 14.98
N LEU A 47 -5.59 -16.52 14.67
CA LEU A 47 -5.61 -17.03 13.29
C LEU A 47 -6.80 -16.53 12.48
N ASP A 48 -7.92 -16.25 13.14
CA ASP A 48 -9.23 -15.95 12.55
C ASP A 48 -9.51 -14.44 12.39
N ARG A 49 -8.68 -13.57 12.96
CA ARG A 49 -8.88 -12.11 12.93
C ARG A 49 -7.56 -11.34 12.85
N LEU A 50 -7.67 -10.03 12.59
CA LEU A 50 -6.50 -9.15 12.49
C LEU A 50 -5.72 -9.13 13.82
N THR A 51 -4.39 -9.22 13.70
CA THR A 51 -3.45 -9.06 14.82
C THR A 51 -3.71 -7.74 15.53
N ARG A 52 -4.00 -7.80 16.83
CA ARG A 52 -4.12 -6.63 17.70
C ARG A 52 -2.90 -6.59 18.61
N PRO A 53 -1.97 -5.64 18.43
CA PRO A 53 -0.80 -5.56 19.29
C PRO A 53 -1.21 -5.11 20.71
N ALA A 54 -0.48 -5.62 21.70
CA ALA A 54 -0.43 -5.06 23.05
C ALA A 54 0.89 -4.27 23.17
N PRO A 55 0.90 -2.96 22.89
CA PRO A 55 2.11 -2.15 23.05
C PRO A 55 2.57 -2.11 24.53
N PRO A 56 3.86 -1.80 24.78
CA PRO A 56 4.35 -1.59 26.15
C PRO A 56 3.45 -0.63 26.94
N GLY A 57 3.12 -1.01 28.18
CA GLY A 57 2.18 -0.26 29.04
C GLY A 57 0.72 -0.70 28.92
N SER A 58 0.37 -1.63 28.01
CA SER A 58 -0.96 -2.24 27.99
C SER A 58 -1.24 -3.00 29.28
N VAL A 59 -2.45 -2.93 29.82
CA VAL A 59 -2.91 -3.77 30.93
C VAL A 59 -3.63 -4.99 30.35
N ILE A 60 -3.26 -6.20 30.75
CA ILE A 60 -3.90 -7.45 30.31
C ILE A 60 -4.52 -8.15 31.52
N GLY A 61 -5.81 -8.46 31.45
CA GLY A 61 -6.59 -9.00 32.56
C GLY A 61 -6.07 -10.32 33.16
N SER A 62 -5.31 -11.10 32.39
CA SER A 62 -4.68 -12.34 32.88
C SER A 62 -3.33 -12.13 33.57
N GLY A 63 -2.76 -10.94 33.48
CA GLY A 63 -1.38 -10.66 33.89
C GLY A 63 -0.31 -11.33 33.02
N LYS A 64 -0.71 -12.08 31.98
CA LYS A 64 0.21 -12.75 31.04
C LYS A 64 0.42 -11.86 29.83
N TYR A 65 1.67 -11.51 29.58
CA TYR A 65 2.04 -10.63 28.48
C TYR A 65 2.54 -11.43 27.28
N PRO A 66 2.09 -11.10 26.06
CA PRO A 66 2.53 -11.78 24.86
C PRO A 66 3.97 -11.45 24.50
N THR A 67 4.63 -12.38 23.82
CA THR A 67 6.00 -12.19 23.33
C THR A 67 5.99 -11.65 21.90
N VAL A 68 6.85 -10.67 21.61
CA VAL A 68 7.15 -10.25 20.24
C VAL A 68 8.47 -10.89 19.84
N THR A 69 8.48 -11.63 18.73
CA THR A 69 9.66 -12.36 18.26
C THR A 69 9.76 -12.31 16.74
N GLY A 70 10.99 -12.46 16.23
CA GLY A 70 11.27 -12.66 14.80
C GLY A 70 11.18 -14.11 14.34
N LEU A 71 11.05 -15.05 15.28
CA LEU A 71 10.80 -16.47 14.97
C LEU A 71 9.34 -16.69 14.58
N GLU A 72 9.06 -17.76 13.83
CA GLU A 72 7.68 -18.21 13.65
C GLU A 72 7.06 -18.57 15.00
N HIS A 73 5.80 -18.18 15.21
CA HIS A 73 5.19 -18.21 16.53
C HIS A 73 3.72 -18.60 16.50
N ASP A 74 3.21 -19.07 17.65
CA ASP A 74 1.80 -19.34 17.87
C ASP A 74 0.97 -18.05 18.04
N GLU A 75 -0.31 -18.19 18.42
CA GLU A 75 -1.22 -17.06 18.57
C GLU A 75 -0.91 -16.15 19.77
N LEU A 76 -0.13 -16.62 20.75
CA LEU A 76 0.37 -15.85 21.91
C LEU A 76 1.77 -15.26 21.70
N GLY A 77 2.45 -15.65 20.61
CA GLY A 77 3.79 -15.17 20.26
C GLY A 77 4.91 -16.07 20.75
N HIS A 78 4.62 -17.29 21.23
CA HIS A 78 5.67 -18.24 21.58
C HIS A 78 6.23 -18.91 20.33
N PRO A 79 7.57 -19.07 20.22
CA PRO A 79 8.18 -19.72 19.07
C PRO A 79 7.65 -21.15 18.83
N THR A 80 7.46 -21.50 17.56
CA THR A 80 6.98 -22.84 17.18
C THR A 80 7.66 -23.35 15.91
N GLY A 81 7.99 -24.64 15.90
CA GLY A 81 8.51 -25.36 14.73
C GLY A 81 7.44 -26.14 13.95
N SER A 82 6.15 -25.96 14.29
CA SER A 82 5.06 -26.71 13.65
C SER A 82 4.85 -26.28 12.21
N SER A 83 4.96 -27.23 11.27
CA SER A 83 4.70 -27.00 9.84
C SER A 83 3.27 -26.51 9.58
N LYS A 84 2.28 -27.10 10.25
CA LYS A 84 0.87 -26.70 10.14
C LYS A 84 0.67 -25.24 10.57
N LEU A 85 1.18 -24.86 11.74
CA LEU A 85 1.05 -23.48 12.23
C LEU A 85 1.81 -22.50 11.33
N HIS A 86 2.99 -22.87 10.85
CA HIS A 86 3.75 -22.05 9.90
C HIS A 86 2.93 -21.73 8.64
N THR A 87 2.27 -22.72 8.05
CA THR A 87 1.39 -22.50 6.89
C THR A 87 0.23 -21.57 7.22
N GLN A 88 -0.44 -21.78 8.37
CA GLN A 88 -1.59 -20.97 8.80
C GLN A 88 -1.20 -19.51 9.08
N MET A 89 -0.12 -19.28 9.84
CA MET A 89 0.36 -17.94 10.18
C MET A 89 0.89 -17.20 8.95
N THR A 90 1.54 -17.91 8.02
CA THR A 90 1.98 -17.32 6.75
C THR A 90 0.80 -16.93 5.87
N ALA A 91 -0.21 -17.80 5.76
CA ALA A 91 -1.43 -17.48 5.03
C ALA A 91 -2.16 -16.27 5.63
N LYS A 92 -2.29 -16.21 6.96
CA LYS A 92 -2.85 -15.05 7.67
C LYS A 92 -2.13 -13.74 7.34
N ARG A 93 -0.80 -13.72 7.42
CA ARG A 93 0.00 -12.50 7.13
C ARG A 93 -0.16 -12.05 5.69
N ARG A 94 -0.23 -12.99 4.73
CA ARG A 94 -0.49 -12.72 3.31
C ARG A 94 -1.91 -12.18 3.10
N GLU A 95 -2.92 -12.83 3.68
CA GLU A 95 -4.33 -12.47 3.47
C GLU A 95 -4.64 -11.07 3.99
N LYS A 96 -4.02 -10.66 5.11
CA LYS A 96 -4.06 -9.27 5.58
C LYS A 96 -3.65 -8.26 4.49
N ILE A 97 -2.58 -8.54 3.73
CA ILE A 97 -2.11 -7.64 2.66
C ILE A 97 -3.07 -7.66 1.46
N LYS A 98 -3.65 -8.82 1.13
CA LYS A 98 -4.67 -8.95 0.08
C LYS A 98 -5.95 -8.20 0.42
N GLN A 99 -6.41 -8.30 1.67
CA GLN A 99 -7.56 -7.54 2.16
C GLN A 99 -7.31 -6.03 2.09
N LEU A 100 -6.12 -5.57 2.49
CA LEU A 100 -5.72 -4.18 2.32
C LEU A 100 -5.77 -3.76 0.84
N ALA A 101 -5.20 -4.58 -0.06
CA ALA A 101 -5.21 -4.32 -1.50
C ALA A 101 -6.62 -4.05 -2.03
N ALA A 102 -7.59 -4.89 -1.64
CA ALA A 102 -8.98 -4.75 -2.06
C ALA A 102 -9.68 -3.47 -1.56
N THR A 103 -9.15 -2.84 -0.50
CA THR A 103 -9.68 -1.56 0.03
C THR A 103 -9.00 -0.32 -0.56
N LEU A 104 -7.93 -0.49 -1.34
CA LEU A 104 -7.22 0.64 -1.93
C LEU A 104 -8.08 1.31 -3.00
N PRO A 105 -8.02 2.64 -3.11
CA PRO A 105 -8.67 3.35 -4.20
C PRO A 105 -8.06 2.95 -5.54
N ALA A 106 -8.88 2.95 -6.59
CA ALA A 106 -8.39 2.84 -7.95
C ALA A 106 -7.37 3.97 -8.23
N PRO A 107 -6.30 3.71 -8.99
CA PRO A 107 -5.33 4.74 -9.32
C PRO A 107 -5.98 5.88 -10.13
N GLU A 108 -5.38 7.07 -10.03
CA GLU A 108 -5.81 8.23 -10.80
C GLU A 108 -5.58 7.96 -12.29
N LEU A 109 -6.66 8.09 -13.07
CA LEU A 109 -6.64 8.05 -14.53
C LEU A 109 -6.93 9.46 -15.06
N SER A 110 -6.05 9.97 -15.91
CA SER A 110 -6.24 11.24 -16.63
C SER A 110 -6.18 11.03 -18.14
N GLY A 111 -6.81 11.92 -18.90
CA GLY A 111 -6.95 11.76 -20.35
C GLY A 111 -8.23 11.00 -20.74
N ASP A 112 -8.17 10.27 -21.85
CA ASP A 112 -9.30 9.47 -22.34
C ASP A 112 -9.35 8.15 -21.58
N SER A 113 -10.54 7.62 -21.26
CA SER A 113 -10.70 6.39 -20.47
C SER A 113 -10.44 5.09 -21.26
N ALA A 114 -10.30 5.19 -22.57
CA ALA A 114 -10.03 4.10 -23.51
C ALA A 114 -9.38 4.68 -24.77
N GLY A 115 -8.53 3.91 -25.45
CA GLY A 115 -7.87 4.43 -26.65
C GLY A 115 -6.69 3.63 -27.18
N GLU A 116 -5.80 4.33 -27.86
CA GLU A 116 -4.64 3.76 -28.54
C GLU A 116 -3.51 3.46 -27.56
N ALA A 117 -3.31 4.31 -26.55
CA ALA A 117 -2.20 4.18 -25.61
C ALA A 117 -2.58 4.55 -24.16
N LEU A 118 -2.11 3.75 -23.21
CA LEU A 118 -2.08 4.06 -21.79
C LEU A 118 -0.63 4.24 -21.36
N LEU A 119 -0.30 5.41 -20.83
CA LEU A 119 0.95 5.63 -20.11
C LEU A 119 0.74 5.28 -18.64
N VAL A 120 1.56 4.39 -18.08
CA VAL A 120 1.57 4.03 -16.67
C VAL A 120 2.84 4.58 -16.03
N THR A 121 2.70 5.36 -14.96
CA THR A 121 3.85 5.91 -14.22
C THR A 121 3.68 5.80 -12.72
N TRP A 122 4.77 6.02 -11.97
CA TRP A 122 4.78 6.13 -10.52
C TRP A 122 5.85 7.14 -10.06
N GLY A 123 5.78 7.62 -8.82
CA GLY A 123 6.75 8.57 -8.26
C GLY A 123 6.77 9.94 -8.96
N SER A 124 7.96 10.55 -9.11
CA SER A 124 8.15 11.85 -9.78
C SER A 124 7.64 11.92 -11.23
N ASN A 125 7.39 10.78 -11.88
CA ASN A 125 6.87 10.74 -13.25
C ASN A 125 5.37 11.11 -13.36
N TRP A 126 4.71 11.52 -12.28
CA TRP A 126 3.32 12.01 -12.34
C TRP A 126 3.17 13.23 -13.24
N GLY A 127 3.93 14.30 -12.97
CA GLY A 127 3.86 15.56 -13.73
C GLY A 127 4.25 15.40 -15.19
N PRO A 128 5.45 14.85 -15.49
CA PRO A 128 5.88 14.59 -16.86
C PRO A 128 4.92 13.69 -17.64
N GLY A 129 4.36 12.65 -17.01
CA GLY A 129 3.39 11.75 -17.65
C GLY A 129 2.09 12.46 -18.06
N ARG A 130 1.57 13.33 -17.18
CA ARG A 130 0.37 14.13 -17.44
C ARG A 130 0.59 15.11 -18.59
N GLU A 131 1.74 15.78 -18.62
CA GLU A 131 2.10 16.68 -19.72
C GLU A 131 2.26 15.94 -21.05
N ALA A 132 2.93 14.78 -21.04
CA ALA A 132 3.12 13.95 -22.22
C ALA A 132 1.78 13.53 -22.83
N ILE A 133 0.85 13.03 -22.03
CA ILE A 133 -0.49 12.66 -22.51
C ILE A 133 -1.28 13.87 -23.00
N SER A 134 -1.15 15.05 -22.37
CA SER A 134 -1.76 16.27 -22.90
C SER A 134 -1.29 16.61 -24.32
N ARG A 135 0.02 16.48 -24.59
CA ARG A 135 0.61 16.74 -25.91
C ARG A 135 0.20 15.69 -26.94
N VAL A 136 0.18 14.42 -26.56
CA VAL A 136 -0.27 13.29 -27.42
C VAL A 136 -1.74 13.47 -27.82
N ARG A 137 -2.60 13.87 -26.88
CA ARG A 137 -4.02 14.12 -27.18
C ARG A 137 -4.24 15.34 -28.07
N ALA A 138 -3.39 16.36 -27.94
CA ALA A 138 -3.47 17.56 -28.79
C ALA A 138 -3.24 17.28 -30.28
N VAL A 139 -2.57 16.18 -30.63
CA VAL A 139 -2.38 15.72 -32.02
C VAL A 139 -3.42 14.67 -32.47
N GLY A 140 -4.46 14.44 -31.66
CA GLY A 140 -5.61 13.59 -32.03
C GLY A 140 -5.52 12.13 -31.61
N ILE A 141 -4.47 11.72 -30.89
CA ILE A 141 -4.32 10.35 -30.39
C ILE A 141 -5.15 10.18 -29.11
N LYS A 142 -6.00 9.15 -29.06
CA LYS A 142 -6.76 8.83 -27.84
C LYS A 142 -5.86 8.14 -26.84
N ALA A 143 -5.56 8.81 -25.74
CA ALA A 143 -4.61 8.30 -24.77
C ALA A 143 -4.95 8.64 -23.31
N GLY A 144 -4.58 7.74 -22.42
CA GLY A 144 -4.74 7.88 -20.98
C GLY A 144 -3.40 7.87 -20.25
N HIS A 145 -3.37 8.43 -19.04
CA HIS A 145 -2.27 8.34 -18.09
C HIS A 145 -2.80 7.78 -16.77
N LEU A 146 -2.30 6.62 -16.37
CA LEU A 146 -2.56 6.00 -15.08
C LEU A 146 -1.35 6.20 -14.16
N HIS A 147 -1.57 6.77 -12.98
CA HIS A 147 -0.49 6.97 -12.01
C HIS A 147 -0.66 6.12 -10.75
N LEU A 148 0.31 5.26 -10.47
CA LEU A 148 0.32 4.39 -9.31
C LEU A 148 0.88 5.11 -8.08
N ARG A 149 0.08 5.19 -7.02
CA ARG A 149 0.51 5.64 -5.67
C ARG A 149 0.85 4.49 -4.73
N HIS A 150 0.25 3.32 -4.96
CA HIS A 150 0.52 2.11 -4.20
C HIS A 150 1.22 1.11 -5.12
N ILE A 151 2.44 0.74 -4.72
CA ILE A 151 3.28 -0.19 -5.47
C ILE A 151 3.17 -1.61 -4.91
N ASN A 152 3.04 -1.73 -3.58
CA ASN A 152 2.77 -3.00 -2.92
C ASN A 152 1.87 -2.79 -1.68
N PRO A 153 0.69 -3.40 -1.62
CA PRO A 153 0.05 -4.14 -2.71
C PRO A 153 -0.43 -3.22 -3.85
N LEU A 154 -0.61 -3.78 -5.04
CA LEU A 154 -1.23 -3.06 -6.15
C LEU A 154 -2.73 -2.85 -5.90
N PRO A 155 -3.31 -1.72 -6.32
CA PRO A 155 -4.74 -1.46 -6.21
C PRO A 155 -5.56 -2.33 -7.18
N PRO A 156 -6.87 -2.50 -6.92
CA PRO A 156 -7.76 -3.23 -7.83
C PRO A 156 -8.02 -2.43 -9.12
N GLY A 157 -8.67 -3.06 -10.11
CA GLY A 157 -9.13 -2.39 -11.34
C GLY A 157 -8.07 -2.16 -12.42
N LEU A 158 -6.80 -2.52 -12.17
CA LEU A 158 -5.73 -2.36 -13.15
C LEU A 158 -5.98 -3.15 -14.44
N ALA A 159 -6.38 -4.43 -14.31
CA ALA A 159 -6.63 -5.29 -15.47
C ALA A 159 -7.78 -4.76 -16.36
N GLU A 160 -8.87 -4.31 -15.73
CA GLU A 160 -10.02 -3.71 -16.42
C GLU A 160 -9.64 -2.41 -17.12
N THR A 161 -8.80 -1.58 -16.49
CA THR A 161 -8.29 -0.36 -17.09
C THR A 161 -7.39 -0.67 -18.29
N PHE A 162 -6.45 -1.61 -18.13
CA PHE A 162 -5.50 -1.99 -19.17
C PHE A 162 -6.21 -2.54 -20.41
N SER A 163 -7.30 -3.29 -20.24
CA SER A 163 -8.07 -3.82 -21.38
C SER A 163 -8.77 -2.75 -22.22
N GLN A 164 -8.87 -1.50 -21.75
CA GLN A 164 -9.48 -0.40 -22.51
C GLN A 164 -8.51 0.23 -23.52
N TYR A 165 -7.24 -0.19 -23.55
CA TYR A 165 -6.22 0.41 -24.41
C TYR A 165 -5.53 -0.62 -25.29
N GLN A 166 -5.14 -0.20 -26.49
CA GLN A 166 -4.44 -1.07 -27.44
C GLN A 166 -2.99 -1.31 -27.04
N LYS A 167 -2.35 -0.32 -26.40
CA LYS A 167 -0.97 -0.39 -25.91
C LYS A 167 -0.88 0.15 -24.49
N VAL A 168 -0.14 -0.53 -23.65
CA VAL A 168 0.23 -0.07 -22.30
C VAL A 168 1.74 0.16 -22.30
N ILE A 169 2.15 1.36 -21.89
CA ILE A 169 3.54 1.79 -21.84
C ILE A 169 3.85 2.14 -20.40
N VAL A 170 4.80 1.45 -19.78
CA VAL A 170 5.27 1.77 -18.44
C VAL A 170 6.50 2.67 -18.57
N ALA A 171 6.45 3.85 -17.95
CA ALA A 171 7.57 4.79 -17.94
C ALA A 171 8.08 4.99 -16.50
N GLU A 172 9.30 4.54 -16.28
CA GLU A 172 9.98 4.57 -15.00
C GLU A 172 11.46 4.94 -15.14
N ILE A 173 12.04 5.47 -14.06
CA ILE A 173 13.45 5.91 -14.02
C ILE A 173 14.29 4.80 -13.39
N ASN A 174 14.40 3.69 -14.10
CA ASN A 174 15.34 2.61 -13.81
C ASN A 174 15.68 1.87 -15.11
N ASP A 175 16.82 1.17 -15.10
CA ASP A 175 17.36 0.50 -16.30
C ASP A 175 16.61 -0.78 -16.67
N GLU A 176 16.12 -1.50 -15.66
CA GLU A 176 15.61 -2.87 -15.81
C GLU A 176 14.10 -2.97 -16.04
N GLY A 177 13.37 -1.86 -16.00
CA GLY A 177 11.91 -1.89 -16.12
C GLY A 177 11.24 -2.71 -15.01
N ILE A 178 11.53 -2.41 -13.74
CA ILE A 178 11.10 -3.21 -12.58
C ILE A 178 9.58 -3.49 -12.56
N TYR A 179 8.76 -2.59 -13.11
CA TYR A 179 7.31 -2.73 -13.17
C TYR A 179 6.75 -2.86 -14.61
N GLY A 180 7.63 -2.87 -15.61
CA GLY A 180 7.31 -2.82 -17.05
C GLY A 180 7.51 -4.14 -17.79
#